data_AF-A0A1F6G9A1-F1
#
_entry.id   AF-A0A1F6G9A1-F1
#
_cell.length_a   1.000
_cell.length_b   1.000
_cell.length_c   1.000
_cell.angle_alpha   90.00
_cell.angle_beta   90.00
_cell.angle_gamma   90.00
#
_symmetry.space_group_name_H-M   'P 1'
#
loop_
_entity.id
_entity.type
_entity.pdbx_description
1 polymer ?
#
loop_
_entity_poly.entity_id
_entity_poly.type
_entity_poly.pdbx_seq_one_letter_code
_entity_poly.pdbx_strand_id
1 'polypeptide(L)'
;MSKSNEFQFLSLVDQETIIKYLEALLDGFKSGHINLKAKEEAIILDPEGLMKLEIEAKNKGGRAKVQFKVSWKDHPKVVINQSDLNIASKA
;
A
#
# COMPACT_ATOMS: atom_id res chain seq x y z
N MET A 1 -20.77 -7.15 8.33
CA MET A 1 -20.57 -7.38 6.89
C MET A 1 -19.46 -6.44 6.44
N SER A 2 -18.22 -6.88 6.47
CA SER A 2 -17.07 -6.05 6.11
C SER A 2 -17.05 -5.92 4.59
N LYS A 3 -17.33 -4.72 4.06
CA LYS A 3 -17.15 -4.47 2.62
C LYS A 3 -15.66 -4.59 2.32
N SER A 4 -15.29 -5.56 1.49
CA SER A 4 -13.97 -5.62 0.85
C SER A 4 -13.84 -4.38 -0.04
N ASN A 5 -12.89 -3.50 0.26
CA ASN A 5 -12.52 -2.43 -0.65
C ASN A 5 -11.42 -2.99 -1.55
N GLU A 6 -11.78 -3.34 -2.78
CA GLU A 6 -10.87 -3.95 -3.76
C GLU A 6 -10.64 -2.97 -4.90
N PHE A 7 -9.39 -2.89 -5.36
CA PHE A 7 -8.99 -2.08 -6.52
C PHE A 7 -8.26 -2.98 -7.51
N GLN A 8 -8.73 -3.03 -8.75
CA GLN A 8 -8.07 -3.80 -9.81
C GLN A 8 -7.88 -2.93 -11.06
N PHE A 9 -6.63 -2.85 -11.53
CA PHE A 9 -6.29 -2.14 -12.75
C PHE A 9 -5.50 -3.07 -13.69
N LEU A 10 -6.05 -3.33 -14.88
CA LEU A 10 -5.41 -4.13 -15.92
C LEU A 10 -5.22 -3.28 -17.18
N SER A 11 -3.98 -3.13 -17.62
CA SER A 11 -3.63 -2.41 -18.83
C SER A 11 -2.41 -3.02 -19.51
N LEU A 12 -2.26 -2.76 -20.81
CA LEU A 12 -1.04 -3.03 -21.56
C LEU A 12 -0.28 -1.71 -21.68
N VAL A 13 0.91 -1.65 -21.08
CA VAL A 13 1.73 -0.44 -21.03
C VAL A 13 3.17 -0.77 -21.39
N ASP A 14 3.95 0.26 -21.71
CA ASP A 14 5.39 0.12 -21.98
C ASP A 14 6.23 0.06 -20.70
N GLN A 15 7.54 -0.18 -20.89
CA GLN A 15 8.50 -0.30 -19.80
C GLN A 15 8.62 0.99 -18.97
N GLU A 16 8.63 2.16 -19.61
CA GLU A 16 8.74 3.45 -18.92
C GLU A 16 7.56 3.69 -17.99
N THR A 17 6.35 3.32 -18.43
CA THR A 17 5.14 3.41 -17.62
C THR A 17 5.19 2.46 -16.43
N ILE A 18 5.72 1.24 -16.59
CA ILE A 18 5.95 0.32 -15.46
C ILE A 18 6.90 0.92 -14.43
N ILE A 19 8.01 1.54 -14.87
CA ILE A 19 8.98 2.19 -13.97
C ILE A 19 8.29 3.29 -13.16
N LYS A 20 7.51 4.17 -13.81
CA LYS A 20 6.75 5.23 -13.14
C LYS A 20 5.79 4.68 -12.08
N TYR A 21 5.11 3.56 -12.35
CA TYR A 21 4.23 2.93 -11.35
C TYR A 21 5.00 2.34 -10.17
N LEU A 22 6.18 1.74 -10.41
CA LEU A 22 7.04 1.23 -9.34
C LEU A 22 7.59 2.37 -8.47
N GLU A 23 7.98 3.50 -9.07
CA GLU A 23 8.42 4.70 -8.34
C GLU A 23 7.29 5.28 -7.50
N ALA A 24 6.07 5.39 -8.04
CA ALA A 24 4.91 5.86 -7.29
C ALA A 24 4.56 4.95 -6.11
N LEU A 25 4.65 3.61 -6.29
CA LEU A 25 4.48 2.66 -5.19
C LEU A 25 5.58 2.83 -4.14
N LEU A 26 6.84 2.97 -4.56
CA LEU A 26 7.97 3.20 -3.66
C LEU A 26 7.76 4.46 -2.80
N ASP A 27 7.32 5.56 -3.40
CA ASP A 27 7.04 6.81 -2.68
C ASP A 27 5.86 6.66 -1.72
N GLY A 28 4.83 5.89 -2.11
CA GLY A 28 3.74 5.53 -1.21
C GLY A 28 4.20 4.71 0.00
N PHE A 29 5.10 3.74 -0.19
CA PHE A 29 5.71 3.02 0.93
C PHE A 29 6.58 3.91 1.82
N LYS A 30 7.38 4.82 1.24
CA LYS A 30 8.20 5.76 2.02
C LYS A 30 7.38 6.73 2.86
N SER A 31 6.25 7.20 2.32
CA SER A 31 5.37 8.13 3.00
C SER A 31 4.43 7.45 4.02
N GLY A 32 4.29 6.13 3.95
CA GLY A 32 3.31 5.38 4.76
C GLY A 32 1.88 5.49 4.24
N HIS A 33 1.68 6.04 3.03
CA HIS A 33 0.37 6.27 2.43
C HIS A 33 0.39 5.94 0.93
N ILE A 34 -0.34 4.90 0.53
CA ILE A 34 -0.51 4.52 -0.87
C ILE A 34 -1.93 4.89 -1.29
N ASN A 35 -2.05 5.84 -2.22
CA ASN A 35 -3.32 6.22 -2.84
C ASN A 35 -3.39 5.70 -4.27
N LEU A 36 -4.24 4.71 -4.52
CA LEU A 36 -4.49 4.18 -5.86
C LEU A 36 -5.81 4.75 -6.37
N LYS A 37 -5.81 5.32 -7.57
CA LYS A 37 -7.00 5.90 -8.19
C LYS A 37 -7.04 5.58 -9.68
N ALA A 38 -8.17 5.07 -10.15
CA ALA A 38 -8.45 4.87 -11.57
C ALA A 38 -9.93 5.14 -11.85
N LYS A 39 -10.21 6.06 -12.78
CA LYS A 39 -11.58 6.51 -13.13
C LYS A 39 -12.41 6.87 -11.88
N GLU A 40 -13.37 6.02 -11.53
CA GLU A 40 -14.32 6.21 -10.41
C GLU A 40 -13.93 5.43 -9.16
N GLU A 41 -12.86 4.63 -9.22
CA GLU A 41 -12.38 3.81 -8.11
C GLU A 41 -11.16 4.47 -7.45
N ALA A 42 -11.15 4.48 -6.12
CA ALA A 42 -10.02 4.90 -5.33
C ALA A 42 -9.91 4.07 -4.04
N ILE A 43 -8.69 3.78 -3.63
CA ILE A 43 -8.38 3.17 -2.34
C ILE A 43 -7.15 3.84 -1.72
N ILE A 44 -7.22 4.05 -0.42
CA ILE A 44 -6.09 4.50 0.39
C ILE A 44 -5.68 3.33 1.26
N LEU A 45 -4.40 3.02 1.25
CA LEU A 45 -3.79 1.98 2.06
C LEU A 45 -2.67 2.58 2.89
N ASP A 46 -2.57 2.17 4.14
CA ASP A 46 -1.55 2.66 5.08
C ASP A 46 -0.59 1.51 5.42
N PRO A 47 0.47 1.28 4.62
CA PRO A 47 1.45 0.25 4.90
C PRO A 47 2.20 0.54 6.20
N GLU A 48 2.00 -0.33 7.20
CA GLU A 48 2.64 -0.23 8.50
C GLU A 48 2.97 -1.60 9.10
N GLY A 49 3.81 -1.59 10.14
CA GLY A 49 4.16 -2.80 10.88
C GLY A 49 4.99 -3.81 10.06
N LEU A 50 4.82 -5.09 10.40
CA LEU A 50 5.54 -6.17 9.75
C LEU A 50 4.84 -6.57 8.43
N MET A 51 5.57 -6.45 7.33
CA MET A 51 5.09 -6.77 5.99
C MET A 51 5.63 -8.13 5.52
N LYS A 52 4.80 -8.87 4.79
CA LYS A 52 5.23 -10.04 4.02
C LYS A 52 5.53 -9.61 2.59
N LEU A 53 6.71 -9.97 2.10
CA LEU A 53 7.13 -9.77 0.70
C LEU A 53 7.22 -11.13 0.00
N GLU A 54 6.56 -11.26 -1.15
CA GLU A 54 6.68 -12.39 -2.06
C GLU A 54 7.08 -11.90 -3.45
N ILE A 55 8.17 -12.47 -3.99
CA ILE A 55 8.65 -12.19 -5.33
C ILE A 55 8.71 -13.51 -6.10
N GLU A 56 7.97 -13.61 -7.19
CA GLU A 56 8.01 -14.75 -8.10
C GLU A 56 8.39 -14.29 -9.51
N ALA A 57 9.29 -15.01 -10.17
CA ALA A 57 9.65 -14.76 -11.56
C ALA A 57 9.55 -16.04 -12.38
N LYS A 58 9.03 -15.93 -13.60
CA LYS A 58 8.93 -17.03 -14.56
C LYS A 58 9.39 -16.55 -15.93
N ASN A 59 10.19 -17.37 -16.61
CA ASN A 59 10.57 -17.16 -18.00
C ASN A 59 10.41 -18.48 -18.74
N LYS A 60 9.46 -18.53 -19.70
CA LYS A 60 9.21 -19.72 -20.52
C LYS A 60 8.67 -19.32 -21.88
N GLY A 61 9.22 -19.90 -22.95
CA GLY A 61 8.70 -19.74 -24.32
C GLY A 61 8.62 -18.29 -24.79
N GLY A 62 9.62 -17.46 -24.47
CA GLY A 62 9.66 -16.05 -24.87
C GLY A 62 8.75 -15.12 -24.06
N ARG A 63 8.09 -15.62 -23.01
CA ARG A 63 7.29 -14.80 -22.08
C ARG A 63 7.96 -14.74 -20.72
N ALA A 64 8.33 -13.53 -20.31
CA ALA A 64 8.77 -13.21 -18.96
C ALA A 64 7.59 -12.68 -18.13
N LYS A 65 7.55 -13.07 -16.85
CA LYS A 65 6.60 -12.55 -15.87
C LYS A 65 7.31 -12.38 -14.53
N VAL A 66 7.10 -11.23 -13.90
CA VAL A 66 7.48 -10.98 -12.50
C VAL A 66 6.19 -10.68 -11.73
N GLN A 67 6.03 -11.29 -10.57
CA GLN A 67 4.99 -10.96 -9.59
C GLN A 67 5.67 -10.43 -8.35
N PHE A 68 5.26 -9.23 -7.94
CA PHE A 68 5.69 -8.56 -6.73
C PHE A 68 4.46 -8.38 -5.85
N LYS A 69 4.42 -9.05 -4.69
CA LYS A 69 3.31 -8.95 -3.75
C LYS A 69 3.83 -8.52 -2.40
N VAL A 70 3.19 -7.51 -1.83
CA VAL A 70 3.40 -7.06 -0.46
C VAL A 70 2.07 -7.13 0.26
N SER A 71 2.04 -7.69 1.46
CA SER A 71 0.85 -7.73 2.29
C SER A 71 1.16 -7.45 3.75
N TRP A 72 0.21 -6.83 4.43
CA TRP A 72 0.28 -6.50 5.84
C TRP A 72 -1.11 -6.65 6.48
N LYS A 73 -1.14 -6.55 7.81
CA LYS A 73 -2.38 -6.42 8.57
C LYS A 73 -2.43 -5.01 9.12
N ASP A 74 -3.55 -4.33 8.93
CA ASP A 74 -3.75 -3.02 9.54
C ASP A 74 -3.70 -3.18 11.06
N HIS A 75 -2.89 -2.34 11.72
CA HIS A 75 -2.94 -2.22 13.15
C HIS A 75 -4.00 -1.16 13.51
N PRO A 76 -4.77 -1.33 14.58
CA PRO A 76 -5.69 -0.29 15.02
C PRO A 76 -4.87 0.98 15.33
N LYS A 77 -5.02 2.02 14.52
CA LYS A 77 -4.42 3.32 14.82
C LYS A 77 -5.09 3.88 16.06
N VAL A 78 -4.40 3.85 17.20
CA VAL A 78 -4.85 4.53 18.40
C VAL A 78 -4.62 6.03 18.19
N VAL A 79 -5.67 6.74 17.79
CA VAL A 79 -5.64 8.21 17.74
C VAL A 79 -5.73 8.73 19.17
N ILE A 80 -4.59 9.11 19.75
CA ILE A 80 -4.55 9.80 21.03
C ILE A 80 -4.77 11.29 20.73
N ASN A 81 -5.95 11.82 21.08
CA ASN A 81 -6.16 13.26 21.07
C ASN A 81 -5.34 13.87 22.22
N GLN A 82 -4.35 14.70 21.88
CA GLN A 82 -3.48 15.40 22.83
C GLN A 82 -4.22 16.32 23.83
N SER A 83 -5.52 16.56 23.62
CA SER A 83 -6.38 17.36 24.50
C SER A 83 -6.84 16.65 25.78
N ASP A 84 -6.65 15.33 25.91
CA ASP A 84 -7.12 14.57 27.08
C ASP A 84 -6.05 14.38 28.17
N LEU A 85 -4.81 14.79 27.93
CA LEU A 85 -3.72 14.61 28.89
C LEU A 85 -3.60 15.81 29.84
N ASN A 86 -4.28 15.76 30.99
CA ASN A 86 -4.03 16.64 32.13
C ASN A 86 -3.16 15.92 33.17
N ILE A 87 -1.89 16.33 33.29
CA ILE A 87 -1.00 15.89 34.37
C ILE A 87 -0.96 17.00 35.42
N ALA A 88 -1.53 16.75 36.60
CA ALA A 88 -1.38 17.61 37.77
C ALA A 88 -0.82 16.79 38.95
N SER A 89 0.26 17.29 39.56
CA SER A 89 0.84 16.79 40.80
C SER A 89 0.48 17.76 41.92
N LYS A 90 0.03 17.22 43.06
CA LYS A 90 -0.25 18.01 44.27
C LYS A 90 0.96 17.91 45.20
N ALA A 91 1.49 19.06 45.61
CA ALA A 91 2.45 19.17 46.71
C ALA A 91 1.72 19.15 48.06
#